data_AF-A0A0R3U0B3-F1
#
_entry.id   AF-A0A0R3U0B3-F1
#
_cell.length_a   1.000
_cell.length_b   1.000
_cell.length_c   1.000
_cell.angle_alpha   90.00
_cell.angle_beta   90.00
_cell.angle_gamma   90.00
#
_symmetry.space_group_name_H-M   'P 1'
#
loop_
_entity.id
_entity.type
_entity.pdbx_description
1 polymer ?
#
loop_
_entity_poly.entity_id
_entity_poly.type
_entity_poly.pdbx_seq_one_letter_code
_entity_poly.pdbx_strand_id
1 'polypeptide(L)'
;LDKTNKDIAFAGRQLGLHLQFTRYLSNVQVAELPICFRKLRQEGVKLAICVLPKVGPYSDIKRACEFQEFLVTQCVKDSTLGKPNAWSNILLKINGKLGGENWELDGMGGYWGKDIVMVVGADVTHPGPAKINALRKSVAAVVASISPNYMKYVAVVKQQNYQKIKETNTAREDIEDMEGIFEQLLQAFFKKNNTLPTKVIFYRDGVSEGQFKIVVSKELGAMQRACTKLRVGYQPGITFIVVQKRHHIRFLPTEKNLVNVDPGTIVDTDITHRREFDFYLCSQQGIQGTSKPAHYHVIYDDNDLGADELQMFTFYLCHVYMRCTRSVSYPAPTYYAHLAAFRGRDWMKGINNPEILLENNQFKILPEQRDLMFFL
;
A
#
# COMPACT_ATOMS: atom_id res chain seq x y z
N LEU A 1 6.36 -6.09 -31.59
CA LEU A 1 7.36 -5.71 -30.56
C LEU A 1 7.90 -4.32 -30.82
N ASP A 2 8.31 -3.98 -32.05
CA ASP A 2 8.89 -2.67 -32.37
C ASP A 2 8.02 -1.47 -32.02
N LYS A 3 6.71 -1.52 -32.33
CA LYS A 3 5.76 -0.49 -31.92
C LYS A 3 5.76 -0.30 -30.40
N THR A 4 5.65 -1.39 -29.67
CA THR A 4 5.66 -1.39 -28.20
C THR A 4 6.96 -0.81 -27.65
N ASN A 5 8.12 -1.18 -28.20
CA ASN A 5 9.41 -0.61 -27.79
C ASN A 5 9.45 0.91 -28.04
N LYS A 6 8.91 1.39 -29.18
CA LYS A 6 8.80 2.82 -29.48
C LYS A 6 7.89 3.54 -28.50
N ASP A 7 6.74 2.96 -28.16
CA ASP A 7 5.78 3.53 -27.21
C ASP A 7 6.39 3.62 -25.81
N ILE A 8 7.12 2.57 -25.38
CA ILE A 8 7.88 2.56 -24.11
C ILE A 8 8.94 3.65 -24.11
N ALA A 9 9.76 3.74 -25.17
CA ALA A 9 10.82 4.73 -25.26
C ALA A 9 10.26 6.15 -25.29
N PHE A 10 9.13 6.38 -25.96
CA PHE A 10 8.44 7.67 -25.98
C PHE A 10 7.96 8.07 -24.60
N ALA A 11 7.20 7.19 -23.92
CA ALA A 11 6.74 7.44 -22.55
C ALA A 11 7.90 7.60 -21.56
N GLY A 12 8.97 6.81 -21.74
CA GLY A 12 10.18 6.87 -20.93
C GLY A 12 10.90 8.21 -21.02
N ARG A 13 11.02 8.78 -22.24
CA ARG A 13 11.60 10.12 -22.42
C ARG A 13 10.82 11.21 -21.69
N GLN A 14 9.49 11.11 -21.63
CA GLN A 14 8.66 12.09 -20.91
C GLN A 14 8.82 11.99 -19.39
N LEU A 15 9.19 10.81 -18.88
CA LEU A 15 9.31 10.52 -17.45
C LEU A 15 10.77 10.48 -16.96
N GLY A 16 11.75 10.73 -17.84
CA GLY A 16 13.17 10.57 -17.50
C GLY A 16 13.59 9.12 -17.21
N LEU A 17 12.84 8.12 -17.69
CA LEU A 17 13.12 6.70 -17.47
C LEU A 17 13.55 6.02 -18.78
N HIS A 18 14.79 5.56 -18.83
CA HIS A 18 15.37 4.91 -20.01
C HIS A 18 15.48 3.39 -19.79
N LEU A 19 14.72 2.62 -20.57
CA LEU A 19 14.79 1.15 -20.56
C LEU A 19 15.56 0.64 -21.78
N GLN A 20 16.61 -0.15 -21.53
CA GLN A 20 17.34 -0.87 -22.57
C GLN A 20 16.89 -2.34 -22.57
N PHE A 21 16.34 -2.80 -23.69
CA PHE A 21 15.92 -4.19 -23.86
C PHE A 21 17.08 -5.03 -24.41
N THR A 22 17.60 -5.95 -23.61
CA THR A 22 18.76 -6.79 -23.97
C THR A 22 18.38 -8.23 -24.33
N ARG A 23 17.18 -8.68 -23.95
CA ARG A 23 16.69 -10.05 -24.14
C ARG A 23 15.21 -10.07 -24.46
N TYR A 24 14.84 -11.02 -25.33
CA TYR A 24 13.46 -11.34 -25.67
C TYR A 24 13.29 -12.85 -25.56
N LEU A 25 12.40 -13.28 -24.66
CA LEU A 25 12.06 -14.68 -24.46
C LEU A 25 10.60 -14.89 -24.84
N SER A 26 10.30 -16.02 -25.47
CA SER A 26 8.95 -16.42 -25.88
C SER A 26 8.64 -17.82 -25.38
N ASN A 27 7.36 -18.09 -25.09
CA ASN A 27 6.87 -19.42 -24.70
C ASN A 27 7.53 -20.03 -23.44
N VAL A 28 8.00 -19.17 -22.53
CA VAL A 28 8.60 -19.60 -21.24
C VAL A 28 7.55 -20.32 -20.40
N GLN A 29 7.84 -21.56 -20.01
CA GLN A 29 6.94 -22.34 -19.16
C GLN A 29 7.03 -21.89 -17.70
N VAL A 30 5.94 -22.06 -16.95
CA VAL A 30 5.88 -21.66 -15.53
C VAL A 30 6.98 -22.35 -14.71
N ALA A 31 7.24 -23.63 -14.97
CA ALA A 31 8.27 -24.41 -14.28
C ALA A 31 9.70 -23.89 -14.52
N GLU A 32 9.93 -23.16 -15.61
CA GLU A 32 11.25 -22.65 -16.00
C GLU A 32 11.53 -21.26 -15.44
N LEU A 33 10.51 -20.56 -14.93
CA LEU A 33 10.62 -19.17 -14.47
C LEU A 33 11.79 -18.94 -13.50
N PRO A 34 12.03 -19.77 -12.47
CA PRO A 34 13.14 -19.52 -11.55
C PRO A 34 14.50 -19.59 -12.25
N ILE A 35 14.70 -20.59 -13.12
CA ILE A 35 15.93 -20.76 -13.89
C ILE A 35 16.12 -19.58 -14.84
N CYS A 36 15.04 -19.14 -15.52
CA CYS A 36 15.07 -17.97 -16.39
C CYS A 36 15.44 -16.70 -15.62
N PHE A 37 14.83 -16.44 -14.47
CA PHE A 37 15.12 -15.25 -13.66
C PHE A 37 16.57 -15.25 -13.16
N ARG A 38 17.08 -16.40 -12.72
CA ARG A 38 18.48 -16.55 -12.31
C ARG A 38 19.44 -16.20 -13.46
N LYS A 39 19.22 -16.76 -14.66
CA LYS A 39 20.05 -16.48 -15.85
C LYS A 39 20.01 -15.00 -16.22
N LEU A 40 18.81 -14.42 -16.31
CA LEU A 40 18.65 -12.99 -16.62
C LEU A 40 19.39 -12.10 -15.61
N ARG A 41 19.31 -12.42 -14.31
CA ARG A 41 20.03 -11.69 -13.26
C ARG A 41 21.54 -11.81 -13.41
N GLN A 42 22.06 -13.00 -13.70
CA GLN A 42 23.49 -13.25 -13.95
C GLN A 42 24.00 -12.47 -15.16
N GLU A 43 23.16 -12.23 -16.15
CA GLU A 43 23.43 -11.39 -17.32
C GLU A 43 23.26 -9.88 -17.05
N GLY A 44 22.98 -9.49 -15.81
CA GLY A 44 22.85 -8.08 -15.41
C GLY A 44 21.47 -7.46 -15.64
N VAL A 45 20.45 -8.24 -16.04
CA VAL A 45 19.08 -7.75 -16.23
C VAL A 45 18.47 -7.36 -14.88
N LYS A 46 17.90 -6.15 -14.79
CA LYS A 46 17.31 -5.59 -13.56
C LYS A 46 15.81 -5.84 -13.41
N LEU A 47 15.10 -5.99 -14.54
CA LEU A 47 13.64 -6.10 -14.60
C LEU A 47 13.24 -7.02 -15.76
N ALA A 48 12.22 -7.86 -15.57
CA ALA A 48 11.51 -8.53 -16.64
C ALA A 48 10.10 -7.94 -16.84
N ILE A 49 9.75 -7.60 -18.09
CA ILE A 49 8.37 -7.30 -18.47
C ILE A 49 7.72 -8.60 -18.94
N CYS A 50 6.79 -9.13 -18.14
CA CYS A 50 6.10 -10.38 -18.41
C CYS A 50 4.79 -10.11 -19.16
N VAL A 51 4.73 -10.42 -20.45
CA VAL A 51 3.49 -10.28 -21.25
C VAL A 51 2.62 -11.50 -21.03
N LEU A 52 1.37 -11.29 -20.60
CA LEU A 52 0.44 -12.36 -20.26
C LEU A 52 -0.83 -12.31 -21.13
N PRO A 53 -1.41 -13.47 -21.46
CA PRO A 53 -2.77 -13.52 -21.98
C PRO A 53 -3.79 -13.06 -20.92
N LYS A 54 -5.06 -12.90 -21.31
CA LYS A 54 -6.16 -12.47 -20.42
C LYS A 54 -6.24 -13.28 -19.11
N VAL A 55 -6.05 -14.59 -19.20
CA VAL A 55 -5.89 -15.51 -18.06
C VAL A 55 -4.49 -16.10 -18.16
N GLY A 56 -3.57 -15.59 -17.36
CA GLY A 56 -2.17 -16.01 -17.37
C GLY A 56 -1.66 -16.37 -15.97
N PRO A 57 -0.45 -16.95 -15.89
CA PRO A 57 0.16 -17.45 -14.65
C PRO A 57 0.72 -16.31 -13.77
N TYR A 58 -0.09 -15.27 -13.51
CA TYR A 58 0.34 -14.10 -12.75
C TYR A 58 0.83 -14.47 -11.35
N SER A 59 0.06 -15.29 -10.62
CA SER A 59 0.43 -15.74 -9.28
C SER A 59 1.73 -16.57 -9.28
N ASP A 60 1.95 -17.41 -10.28
CA ASP A 60 3.17 -18.20 -10.40
C ASP A 60 4.40 -17.34 -10.66
N ILE A 61 4.29 -16.35 -11.55
CA ILE A 61 5.35 -15.38 -11.82
C ILE A 61 5.74 -14.64 -10.53
N LYS A 62 4.74 -14.19 -9.77
CA LYS A 62 4.96 -13.51 -8.49
C LYS A 62 5.57 -14.43 -7.46
N ARG A 63 5.14 -15.70 -7.34
CA ARG A 63 5.82 -16.65 -6.46
C ARG A 63 7.27 -16.89 -6.86
N ALA A 64 7.53 -17.10 -8.15
CA ALA A 64 8.87 -17.36 -8.67
C ALA A 64 9.82 -16.20 -8.37
N CYS A 65 9.41 -14.95 -8.63
CA CYS A 65 10.31 -13.82 -8.41
C CYS A 65 10.39 -13.33 -6.96
N GLU A 66 9.37 -13.58 -6.14
CA GLU A 66 9.26 -13.03 -4.77
C GLU A 66 9.66 -14.02 -3.67
N PHE A 67 9.71 -15.33 -3.97
CA PHE A 67 10.09 -16.38 -3.01
C PHE A 67 11.21 -17.32 -3.47
N GLN A 68 11.50 -17.41 -4.77
CA GLN A 68 12.45 -18.40 -5.30
C GLN A 68 13.70 -17.76 -5.88
N GLU A 69 13.56 -16.87 -6.88
CA GLU A 69 14.68 -16.24 -7.56
C GLU A 69 14.40 -14.76 -7.81
N PHE A 70 15.13 -13.88 -7.12
CA PHE A 70 14.89 -12.45 -7.17
C PHE A 70 15.11 -11.88 -8.58
N LEU A 71 14.04 -11.33 -9.15
CA LEU A 71 14.08 -10.43 -10.30
C LEU A 71 12.86 -9.51 -10.21
N VAL A 72 13.04 -8.21 -10.43
CA VAL A 72 11.87 -7.31 -10.46
C VAL A 72 11.01 -7.67 -11.68
N THR A 73 9.69 -7.79 -11.48
CA THR A 73 8.77 -8.14 -12.57
C THR A 73 7.63 -7.14 -12.75
N GLN A 74 7.36 -6.78 -14.01
CA GLN A 74 6.18 -6.03 -14.43
C GLN A 74 5.33 -6.85 -15.38
N CYS A 75 4.22 -7.40 -14.88
CA CYS A 75 3.27 -8.11 -15.72
C CYS A 75 2.39 -7.12 -16.50
N VAL A 76 2.20 -7.38 -17.79
CA VAL A 76 1.34 -6.57 -18.69
C VAL A 76 0.47 -7.52 -19.50
N LYS A 77 -0.82 -7.24 -19.62
CA LYS A 77 -1.70 -8.03 -20.50
C LYS A 77 -1.36 -7.72 -21.95
N ASP A 78 -1.38 -8.74 -22.80
CA ASP A 78 -1.24 -8.63 -24.27
C ASP A 78 -2.09 -7.49 -24.87
N SER A 79 -3.37 -7.46 -24.50
CA SER A 79 -4.38 -6.47 -24.87
C SER A 79 -4.09 -5.05 -24.39
N THR A 80 -3.11 -4.86 -23.50
CA THR A 80 -2.68 -3.54 -23.00
C THR A 80 -1.51 -2.98 -23.79
N LEU A 81 -0.72 -3.83 -24.47
CA LEU A 81 0.50 -3.40 -25.16
C LEU A 81 0.26 -2.35 -26.25
N GLY A 82 -0.90 -2.42 -26.92
CA GLY A 82 -1.28 -1.50 -27.99
C GLY A 82 -2.18 -0.35 -27.55
N LYS A 83 -2.51 -0.24 -26.25
CA LYS A 83 -3.40 0.83 -25.76
C LYS A 83 -2.65 2.15 -25.66
N PRO A 84 -3.21 3.25 -26.18
CA PRO A 84 -2.59 4.57 -26.04
C PRO A 84 -2.43 4.92 -24.57
N ASN A 85 -1.32 5.57 -24.23
CA ASN A 85 -1.00 6.08 -22.88
C ASN A 85 -0.94 5.04 -21.76
N ALA A 86 -0.99 3.73 -22.07
CA ALA A 86 -0.86 2.69 -21.06
C ALA A 86 0.54 2.66 -20.43
N TRP A 87 1.56 2.94 -21.24
CA TRP A 87 2.96 2.86 -20.83
C TRP A 87 3.35 3.89 -19.78
N SER A 88 2.82 5.11 -19.81
CA SER A 88 3.14 6.13 -18.79
C SER A 88 2.84 5.60 -17.38
N ASN A 89 1.65 5.08 -17.13
CA ASN A 89 1.28 4.51 -15.83
C ASN A 89 2.03 3.20 -15.49
N ILE A 90 2.42 2.42 -16.50
CA ILE A 90 3.24 1.20 -16.29
C ILE A 90 4.66 1.58 -15.88
N LEU A 91 5.25 2.60 -16.51
CA LEU A 91 6.58 3.08 -16.22
C LEU A 91 6.68 3.70 -14.81
N LEU A 92 5.65 4.42 -14.36
CA LEU A 92 5.56 4.89 -12.97
C LEU A 92 5.67 3.75 -11.95
N LYS A 93 5.04 2.60 -12.23
CA LYS A 93 5.13 1.39 -11.39
C LYS A 93 6.50 0.75 -11.48
N ILE A 94 7.08 0.69 -12.68
CA ILE A 94 8.43 0.13 -12.88
C ILE A 94 9.46 0.94 -12.09
N ASN A 95 9.42 2.27 -12.16
CA ASN A 95 10.34 3.13 -11.42
C ASN A 95 10.25 2.88 -9.91
N GLY A 96 9.04 2.87 -9.33
CA GLY A 96 8.85 2.59 -7.91
C GLY A 96 9.31 1.19 -7.48
N LYS A 97 9.10 0.16 -8.32
CA LYS A 97 9.60 -1.20 -8.05
C LYS A 97 11.12 -1.31 -8.08
N LEU A 98 11.79 -0.46 -8.86
CA LEU A 98 13.24 -0.39 -8.93
C LEU A 98 13.84 0.53 -7.85
N GLY A 99 13.01 1.07 -6.94
CA GLY A 99 13.45 1.95 -5.86
C GLY A 99 13.63 3.41 -6.27
N GLY A 100 13.13 3.82 -7.44
CA GLY A 100 13.05 5.21 -7.85
C GLY A 100 11.95 5.98 -7.11
N GLU A 101 11.94 7.30 -7.28
CA GLU A 101 10.89 8.21 -6.80
C GLU A 101 10.32 8.93 -8.03
N ASN A 102 9.01 9.10 -8.09
CA ASN A 102 8.36 9.63 -9.30
C ASN A 102 8.19 11.15 -9.27
N TRP A 103 7.95 11.72 -8.08
CA TRP A 103 7.78 13.14 -7.83
C TRP A 103 7.95 13.41 -6.34
N GLU A 104 8.07 14.67 -5.98
CA GLU A 104 8.05 15.15 -4.61
C GLU A 104 7.08 16.33 -4.53
N LEU A 105 6.43 16.51 -3.39
CA LEU A 105 5.55 17.64 -3.17
C LEU A 105 6.36 18.78 -2.56
N ASP A 106 6.25 19.97 -3.15
CA ASP A 106 6.90 21.17 -2.63
C ASP A 106 6.44 21.45 -1.20
N GLY A 107 7.39 21.78 -0.32
CA GLY A 107 7.12 22.11 1.09
C GLY A 107 7.06 20.92 2.05
N MET A 108 6.99 19.67 1.58
CA MET A 108 6.90 18.50 2.47
C MET A 108 8.13 18.31 3.36
N GLY A 109 9.33 18.65 2.86
CA GLY A 109 10.57 18.51 3.62
C GLY A 109 10.63 19.39 4.88
N GLY A 110 9.84 20.46 4.95
CA GLY A 110 9.76 21.36 6.11
C GLY A 110 8.45 21.25 6.90
N TYR A 111 7.49 20.45 6.43
CA TYR A 111 6.13 20.40 6.99
C TYR A 111 6.10 20.12 8.50
N TRP A 112 6.97 19.21 8.94
CA TRP A 112 7.05 18.78 10.34
C TRP A 112 8.17 19.46 11.13
N GLY A 113 8.78 20.52 10.59
CA GLY A 113 9.89 21.21 11.22
C GLY A 113 11.07 20.27 11.52
N LYS A 114 11.33 20.01 12.80
CA LYS A 114 12.42 19.12 13.27
C LYS A 114 11.96 17.69 13.52
N ASP A 115 10.66 17.42 13.50
CA ASP A 115 10.14 16.09 13.77
C ASP A 115 10.44 15.14 12.63
N ILE A 116 10.78 13.90 12.99
CA ILE A 116 11.01 12.81 12.05
C ILE A 116 9.74 11.97 12.06
N VAL A 117 8.96 12.07 10.99
CA VAL A 117 7.64 11.44 10.92
C VAL A 117 7.69 10.17 10.10
N MET A 118 7.20 9.08 10.67
CA MET A 118 6.94 7.83 9.96
C MET A 118 5.44 7.68 9.74
N VAL A 119 5.02 7.57 8.48
CA VAL A 119 3.62 7.32 8.11
C VAL A 119 3.42 5.85 7.87
N VAL A 120 2.38 5.29 8.49
CA VAL A 120 2.08 3.87 8.47
C VAL A 120 0.67 3.65 7.94
N GLY A 121 0.50 2.67 7.05
CA GLY A 121 -0.79 2.27 6.53
C GLY A 121 -1.06 0.81 6.85
N ALA A 122 -2.29 0.46 7.21
CA ALA A 122 -2.66 -0.90 7.58
C ALA A 122 -4.03 -1.32 7.02
N ASP A 123 -4.09 -2.50 6.43
CA ASP A 123 -5.32 -3.10 5.88
C ASP A 123 -5.40 -4.60 6.19
N VAL A 124 -6.62 -5.10 6.38
CA VAL A 124 -6.92 -6.53 6.51
C VAL A 124 -7.88 -6.92 5.40
N THR A 125 -7.41 -7.81 4.51
CA THR A 125 -8.26 -8.35 3.46
C THR A 125 -8.80 -9.71 3.86
N HIS A 126 -10.12 -9.78 3.99
CA HIS A 126 -10.85 -11.02 4.27
C HIS A 126 -11.08 -11.90 3.03
N PRO A 127 -11.26 -13.21 3.22
CA PRO A 127 -11.69 -14.09 2.15
C PRO A 127 -13.09 -13.75 1.65
N GLY A 128 -13.33 -13.96 0.36
CA GLY A 128 -14.65 -13.71 -0.24
C GLY A 128 -15.68 -14.79 0.15
N PRO A 129 -16.99 -14.52 -0.03
CA PRO A 129 -18.04 -15.50 0.23
C PRO A 129 -17.85 -16.74 -0.66
N ALA A 130 -17.64 -17.89 -0.02
CA ALA A 130 -17.69 -19.25 -0.58
C ALA A 130 -17.15 -19.45 -2.03
N LYS A 131 -15.87 -19.86 -2.14
CA LYS A 131 -15.49 -20.88 -3.14
C LYS A 131 -14.90 -22.06 -2.39
N ILE A 132 -15.21 -23.27 -2.83
CA ILE A 132 -14.84 -24.56 -2.22
C ILE A 132 -13.31 -24.70 -2.01
N ASN A 133 -12.51 -23.93 -2.75
CA ASN A 133 -11.04 -23.83 -2.66
C ASN A 133 -10.52 -22.41 -2.34
N ALA A 134 -11.34 -21.52 -1.76
CA ALA A 134 -10.90 -20.18 -1.37
C ALA A 134 -10.03 -20.22 -0.10
N LEU A 135 -8.98 -19.38 -0.07
CA LEU A 135 -8.27 -18.96 1.14
C LEU A 135 -9.25 -18.85 2.31
N ARG A 136 -9.02 -19.61 3.39
CA ARG A 136 -9.87 -19.56 4.60
C ARG A 136 -9.40 -18.53 5.63
N LYS A 137 -8.23 -17.95 5.42
CA LYS A 137 -7.56 -17.02 6.33
C LYS A 137 -7.54 -15.61 5.74
N SER A 138 -7.56 -14.62 6.61
CA SER A 138 -7.36 -13.20 6.25
C SER A 138 -5.88 -12.94 5.97
N VAL A 139 -5.59 -11.87 5.24
CA VAL A 139 -4.23 -11.36 5.06
C VAL A 139 -4.18 -9.93 5.58
N ALA A 140 -3.31 -9.68 6.55
CA ALA A 140 -2.99 -8.35 7.05
C ALA A 140 -1.72 -7.84 6.36
N ALA A 141 -1.71 -6.57 6.02
CA ALA A 141 -0.51 -5.90 5.57
C ALA A 141 -0.38 -4.54 6.25
N VAL A 142 0.83 -4.26 6.74
CA VAL A 142 1.21 -2.97 7.30
C VAL A 142 2.41 -2.45 6.52
N VAL A 143 2.31 -1.21 6.06
CA VAL A 143 3.38 -0.52 5.34
C VAL A 143 3.85 0.69 6.11
N ALA A 144 5.14 1.02 6.02
CA ALA A 144 5.70 2.22 6.64
C ALA A 144 6.56 3.01 5.65
N SER A 145 6.45 4.33 5.69
CA SER A 145 7.29 5.23 4.90
C SER A 145 8.73 5.15 5.39
N ILE A 146 9.69 5.10 4.46
CA ILE A 146 11.12 5.09 4.77
C ILE A 146 11.88 6.26 4.15
N SER A 147 11.20 7.10 3.36
CA SER A 147 11.75 8.34 2.80
C SER A 147 11.03 9.56 3.39
N PRO A 148 11.75 10.68 3.59
CA PRO A 148 11.17 11.91 4.18
C PRO A 148 10.13 12.58 3.29
N ASN A 149 10.14 12.30 1.98
CA ASN A 149 9.12 12.77 1.03
C ASN A 149 7.92 11.82 0.89
N TYR A 150 7.86 10.75 1.70
CA TYR A 150 6.76 9.79 1.75
C TYR A 150 6.46 9.09 0.42
N MET A 151 7.44 8.98 -0.48
CA MET A 151 7.31 8.27 -1.75
C MET A 151 7.70 6.79 -1.65
N LYS A 152 8.51 6.40 -0.66
CA LYS A 152 8.98 5.02 -0.50
C LYS A 152 8.40 4.36 0.74
N TYR A 153 7.90 3.15 0.57
CA TYR A 153 7.35 2.32 1.64
C TYR A 153 7.91 0.91 1.61
N VAL A 154 8.08 0.34 2.80
CA VAL A 154 8.29 -1.10 3.00
C VAL A 154 7.02 -1.73 3.53
N ALA A 155 6.86 -3.04 3.36
CA ALA A 155 5.66 -3.76 3.77
C ALA A 155 5.99 -5.04 4.55
N VAL A 156 5.25 -5.28 5.63
CA VAL A 156 5.18 -6.58 6.29
C VAL A 156 3.80 -7.16 6.04
N VAL A 157 3.75 -8.39 5.53
CA VAL A 157 2.51 -9.08 5.17
C VAL A 157 2.40 -10.37 5.97
N LYS A 158 1.31 -10.54 6.70
CA LYS A 158 1.03 -11.72 7.52
C LYS A 158 -0.32 -12.32 7.20
N GLN A 159 -0.42 -13.62 7.37
CA GLN A 159 -1.67 -14.35 7.36
C GLN A 159 -2.24 -14.38 8.78
N GLN A 160 -3.56 -14.30 8.92
CA GLN A 160 -4.21 -14.45 10.22
C GLN A 160 -5.53 -15.21 10.09
N ASN A 161 -5.99 -15.78 11.21
CA ASN A 161 -7.21 -16.55 11.19
C ASN A 161 -8.42 -15.67 10.86
N TYR A 162 -9.27 -16.15 9.95
CA TYR A 162 -10.57 -15.53 9.74
C TYR A 162 -11.50 -15.94 10.87
N GLN A 163 -11.92 -14.95 11.67
CA GLN A 163 -12.87 -15.15 12.74
C GLN A 163 -14.00 -14.15 12.58
N LYS A 164 -15.21 -14.57 12.92
CA LYS A 164 -16.36 -13.68 13.05
C LYS A 164 -16.62 -13.41 14.52
N ILE A 165 -16.92 -12.16 14.83
CA ILE A 165 -17.45 -11.75 16.13
C ILE A 165 -18.88 -12.30 16.22
N LYS A 166 -19.14 -13.15 17.23
CA LYS A 166 -20.40 -13.91 17.33
C LYS A 166 -21.61 -12.99 17.49
N GLU A 167 -21.43 -11.90 18.23
CA GLU A 167 -22.47 -10.95 18.60
C GLU A 167 -22.94 -10.11 17.41
N THR A 168 -22.02 -9.71 16.53
CA THR A 168 -22.29 -8.80 15.41
C THR A 168 -22.26 -9.48 14.05
N ASN A 169 -21.84 -10.75 13.98
CA ASN A 169 -21.57 -11.51 12.75
C ASN A 169 -20.60 -10.79 11.79
N THR A 170 -19.79 -9.85 12.29
CA THR A 170 -18.77 -9.12 11.54
C THR A 170 -17.43 -9.85 11.59
N ALA A 171 -16.57 -9.66 10.59
CA ALA A 171 -15.23 -10.21 10.62
C ALA A 171 -14.39 -9.48 11.67
N ARG A 172 -13.46 -10.20 12.32
CA ARG A 172 -12.47 -9.62 13.23
C ARG A 172 -11.44 -8.83 12.42
N GLU A 173 -11.35 -7.52 12.67
CA GLU A 173 -10.45 -6.62 11.94
C GLU A 173 -9.08 -6.42 12.62
N ASP A 174 -8.88 -6.81 13.88
CA ASP A 174 -7.59 -6.56 14.54
C ASP A 174 -6.46 -7.40 13.93
N ILE A 175 -5.30 -6.75 13.73
CA ILE A 175 -4.11 -7.34 13.14
C ILE A 175 -3.37 -8.21 14.17
N GLU A 176 -3.19 -9.48 13.85
CA GLU A 176 -2.41 -10.41 14.67
C GLU A 176 -0.91 -10.08 14.59
N ASP A 177 -0.21 -10.15 15.72
CA ASP A 177 1.23 -9.86 15.85
C ASP A 177 1.65 -8.45 15.36
N MET A 178 0.82 -7.44 15.67
CA MET A 178 1.16 -6.04 15.40
C MET A 178 2.51 -5.62 16.03
N GLU A 179 2.88 -6.20 17.18
CA GLU A 179 4.15 -5.91 17.87
C GLU A 179 5.35 -6.31 17.01
N GLY A 180 5.41 -7.57 16.54
CA GLY A 180 6.49 -8.04 15.67
C GLY A 180 6.49 -7.40 14.28
N ILE A 181 5.31 -7.00 13.77
CA ILE A 181 5.19 -6.23 12.53
C ILE A 181 5.81 -4.83 12.71
N PHE A 182 5.40 -4.12 13.74
CA PHE A 182 5.83 -2.74 13.96
C PHE A 182 7.32 -2.64 14.31
N GLU A 183 7.85 -3.60 15.06
CA GLU A 183 9.29 -3.74 15.32
C GLU A 183 10.10 -3.82 14.01
N GLN A 184 9.69 -4.66 13.05
CA GLN A 184 10.35 -4.79 11.75
C GLN A 184 10.29 -3.49 10.94
N LEU A 185 9.17 -2.78 10.96
CA LEU A 185 9.01 -1.51 10.26
C LEU A 185 9.91 -0.42 10.85
N LEU A 186 10.00 -0.33 12.19
CA LEU A 186 10.91 0.59 12.87
C LEU A 186 12.38 0.26 12.58
N GLN A 187 12.75 -1.03 12.53
CA GLN A 187 14.09 -1.47 12.15
C GLN A 187 14.42 -1.09 10.70
N ALA A 188 13.48 -1.27 9.77
CA ALA A 188 13.65 -0.87 8.37
C ALA A 188 13.79 0.65 8.24
N PHE A 189 13.00 1.42 8.99
CA PHE A 189 13.13 2.87 9.07
C PHE A 189 14.51 3.28 9.59
N PHE A 190 14.96 2.68 10.70
CA PHE A 190 16.27 2.97 11.29
C PHE A 190 17.42 2.62 10.35
N LYS A 191 17.38 1.44 9.71
CA LYS A 191 18.37 1.01 8.71
C LYS A 191 18.49 2.02 7.57
N LYS A 192 17.38 2.65 7.17
CA LYS A 192 17.36 3.61 6.05
C LYS A 192 17.78 5.02 6.46
N ASN A 193 17.40 5.46 7.65
CA ASN A 193 17.51 6.86 8.08
C ASN A 193 18.57 7.10 9.16
N ASN A 194 19.18 6.05 9.72
CA ASN A 194 20.09 6.09 10.87
C ASN A 194 19.51 6.78 12.12
N THR A 195 18.19 6.87 12.19
CA THR A 195 17.44 7.46 13.31
C THR A 195 16.06 6.82 13.39
N LEU A 196 15.44 6.91 14.55
CA LEU A 196 14.06 6.45 14.78
C LEU A 196 13.10 7.64 14.66
N PRO A 197 11.84 7.42 14.24
CA PRO A 197 10.88 8.50 14.13
C PRO A 197 10.55 9.09 15.51
N THR A 198 10.33 10.40 15.57
CA THR A 198 9.80 11.08 16.77
C THR A 198 8.28 11.01 16.81
N LYS A 199 7.63 10.98 15.63
CA LYS A 199 6.18 10.87 15.47
C LYS A 199 5.81 9.75 14.52
N VAL A 200 4.71 9.06 14.82
CA VAL A 200 4.12 8.02 13.96
C VAL A 200 2.67 8.40 13.66
N ILE A 201 2.33 8.46 12.37
CA ILE A 201 0.96 8.70 11.92
C ILE A 201 0.44 7.42 11.27
N PHE A 202 -0.52 6.77 11.91
CA PHE A 202 -1.00 5.44 11.56
C PHE A 202 -2.41 5.51 10.96
N TYR A 203 -2.55 5.15 9.68
CA TYR A 203 -3.83 5.07 8.97
C TYR A 203 -4.32 3.62 8.83
N ARG A 204 -5.46 3.30 9.44
CA ARG A 204 -6.05 1.95 9.49
C ARG A 204 -7.33 1.86 8.64
N ASP A 205 -7.34 1.06 7.57
CA ASP A 205 -8.52 0.87 6.68
C ASP A 205 -9.50 -0.20 7.18
N GLY A 206 -10.79 -0.07 6.86
CA GLY A 206 -11.73 -1.18 6.95
C GLY A 206 -12.24 -1.53 8.35
N VAL A 207 -11.91 -0.74 9.37
CA VAL A 207 -12.44 -0.95 10.73
C VAL A 207 -13.80 -0.25 10.88
N SER A 208 -14.79 -0.99 11.37
CA SER A 208 -16.10 -0.44 11.74
C SER A 208 -16.06 0.21 13.13
N GLU A 209 -16.89 1.22 13.37
CA GLU A 209 -16.94 1.98 14.63
C GLU A 209 -17.08 1.08 15.87
N GLY A 210 -17.93 0.04 15.79
CA GLY A 210 -18.12 -0.93 16.87
C GLY A 210 -16.86 -1.74 17.24
N GLN A 211 -15.80 -1.68 16.43
CA GLN A 211 -14.52 -2.35 16.70
C GLN A 211 -13.37 -1.40 17.07
N PHE A 212 -13.59 -0.07 17.10
CA PHE A 212 -12.53 0.92 17.36
C PHE A 212 -11.79 0.62 18.67
N LYS A 213 -12.53 0.41 19.76
CA LYS A 213 -11.95 0.13 21.07
C LYS A 213 -11.06 -1.13 21.09
N ILE A 214 -11.45 -2.18 20.38
CA ILE A 214 -10.70 -3.44 20.32
C ILE A 214 -9.42 -3.24 19.52
N VAL A 215 -9.51 -2.57 18.37
CA VAL A 215 -8.37 -2.28 17.50
C VAL A 215 -7.36 -1.40 18.22
N VAL A 216 -7.78 -0.29 18.85
CA VAL A 216 -6.88 0.55 19.64
C VAL A 216 -6.22 -0.26 20.76
N SER A 217 -7.01 -0.92 21.61
CA SER A 217 -6.46 -1.62 22.77
C SER A 217 -5.43 -2.69 22.40
N LYS A 218 -5.63 -3.40 21.29
CA LYS A 218 -4.71 -4.46 20.85
C LYS A 218 -3.56 -3.94 20.00
N GLU A 219 -3.84 -3.15 18.98
CA GLU A 219 -2.86 -2.72 17.99
C GLU A 219 -1.97 -1.59 18.53
N LEU A 220 -2.54 -0.53 19.10
CA LEU A 220 -1.77 0.57 19.68
C LEU A 220 -0.88 0.07 20.82
N GLY A 221 -1.45 -0.72 21.73
CA GLY A 221 -0.68 -1.30 22.84
C GLY A 221 0.46 -2.19 22.35
N ALA A 222 0.28 -2.91 21.24
CA ALA A 222 1.33 -3.70 20.60
C ALA A 222 2.41 -2.83 19.94
N MET A 223 2.03 -1.73 19.29
CA MET A 223 2.98 -0.75 18.74
C MET A 223 3.84 -0.12 19.84
N GLN A 224 3.24 0.28 20.96
CA GLN A 224 3.96 0.84 22.12
C GLN A 224 4.94 -0.16 22.75
N ARG A 225 4.56 -1.44 22.85
CA ARG A 225 5.48 -2.51 23.30
C ARG A 225 6.63 -2.71 22.33
N ALA A 226 6.38 -2.69 21.02
CA ALA A 226 7.44 -2.78 20.01
C ALA A 226 8.45 -1.62 20.10
N CYS A 227 7.98 -0.39 20.35
CA CYS A 227 8.86 0.76 20.62
C CYS A 227 9.76 0.52 21.84
N THR A 228 9.15 0.09 22.95
CA THR A 228 9.86 -0.16 24.22
C THR A 228 10.88 -1.30 24.07
N LYS A 229 10.52 -2.35 23.33
CA LYS A 229 11.39 -3.50 23.05
C LYS A 229 12.59 -3.12 22.17
N LEU A 230 12.38 -2.24 21.19
CA LEU A 230 13.44 -1.80 20.28
C LEU A 230 14.51 -0.98 21.00
N ARG A 231 14.11 -0.08 21.91
CA ARG A 231 15.02 0.70 22.73
C ARG A 231 14.33 1.12 24.03
N VAL A 232 14.96 0.83 25.16
CA VAL A 232 14.46 1.24 26.49
C VAL A 232 14.23 2.76 26.51
N GLY A 233 13.04 3.18 26.95
CA GLY A 233 12.65 4.59 27.02
C GLY A 233 12.26 5.23 25.68
N TYR A 234 12.25 4.48 24.57
CA TYR A 234 11.76 5.01 23.29
C TYR A 234 10.24 4.97 23.23
N GLN A 235 9.62 6.16 23.24
CA GLN A 235 8.18 6.37 23.19
C GLN A 235 7.88 7.51 22.21
N PRO A 236 7.80 7.24 20.89
CA PRO A 236 7.40 8.26 19.92
C PRO A 236 5.92 8.59 20.12
N GLY A 237 5.51 9.80 19.77
CA GLY A 237 4.09 10.14 19.76
C GLY A 237 3.38 9.41 18.62
N ILE A 238 2.25 8.76 18.91
CA ILE A 238 1.45 8.01 17.93
C ILE A 238 0.10 8.71 17.72
N THR A 239 -0.25 8.99 16.48
CA THR A 239 -1.60 9.35 16.05
C THR A 239 -2.23 8.16 15.32
N PHE A 240 -3.36 7.66 15.81
CA PHE A 240 -4.08 6.52 15.24
C PHE A 240 -5.38 6.98 14.59
N ILE A 241 -5.46 6.79 13.27
CA ILE A 241 -6.54 7.29 12.42
C ILE A 241 -7.19 6.12 11.70
N VAL A 242 -8.49 5.94 11.90
CA VAL A 242 -9.27 4.97 11.10
C VAL A 242 -9.79 5.65 9.84
N VAL A 243 -9.58 5.00 8.70
CA VAL A 243 -10.05 5.44 7.38
C VAL A 243 -11.23 4.56 6.95
N GLN A 244 -12.37 5.18 6.67
CA GLN A 244 -13.57 4.48 6.22
C GLN A 244 -14.01 5.02 4.85
N LYS A 245 -14.06 4.11 3.88
CA LYS A 245 -14.58 4.38 2.53
C LYS A 245 -15.95 3.80 2.27
N ARG A 246 -16.49 3.01 3.18
CA ARG A 246 -17.72 2.25 2.98
C ARG A 246 -18.84 2.78 3.89
N HIS A 247 -19.25 4.03 3.67
CA HIS A 247 -20.40 4.67 4.33
C HIS A 247 -21.42 5.27 3.32
N HIS A 248 -22.49 5.88 3.82
CA HIS A 248 -23.58 6.39 2.99
C HIS A 248 -23.51 7.90 2.68
N ILE A 249 -22.65 8.66 3.39
CA ILE A 249 -22.46 10.10 3.16
C ILE A 249 -21.94 10.40 1.75
N ARG A 250 -22.51 11.44 1.12
CA ARG A 250 -22.10 12.02 -0.17
C ARG A 250 -22.16 13.54 -0.06
N PHE A 251 -21.22 14.21 -0.71
CA PHE A 251 -21.23 15.67 -0.82
C PHE A 251 -21.82 16.09 -2.15
N LEU A 252 -22.67 17.12 -2.09
CA LEU A 252 -23.24 17.76 -3.25
C LEU A 252 -22.70 19.19 -3.31
N PRO A 253 -22.17 19.63 -4.46
CA PRO A 253 -21.75 21.01 -4.62
C PRO A 253 -22.97 21.95 -4.54
N THR A 254 -22.76 23.15 -4.01
CA THR A 254 -23.79 24.21 -3.99
C THR A 254 -24.06 24.74 -5.39
N GLU A 255 -23.07 24.69 -6.28
CA GLU A 255 -23.20 25.07 -7.68
C GLU A 255 -23.93 24.00 -8.50
N LYS A 256 -25.04 24.41 -9.14
CA LYS A 256 -25.95 23.50 -9.87
C LYS A 256 -25.34 22.78 -11.07
N ASN A 257 -24.21 23.25 -11.60
CA ASN A 257 -23.57 22.69 -12.79
C ASN A 257 -22.53 21.61 -12.47
N LEU A 258 -22.19 21.44 -11.19
CA LEU A 258 -21.20 20.46 -10.76
C LEU A 258 -21.90 19.20 -10.26
N VAL A 259 -21.36 18.04 -10.66
CA VAL A 259 -21.85 16.72 -10.20
C VAL A 259 -21.13 16.30 -8.91
N ASN A 260 -19.92 16.83 -8.69
CA ASN A 260 -19.02 16.48 -7.61
C ASN A 260 -18.42 17.74 -7.00
N VAL A 261 -18.11 17.69 -5.71
CA VAL A 261 -17.27 18.69 -5.05
C VAL A 261 -15.81 18.61 -5.54
N ASP A 262 -15.07 19.68 -5.37
CA ASP A 262 -13.66 19.74 -5.78
C ASP A 262 -12.76 18.84 -4.91
N PRO A 263 -11.70 18.25 -5.51
CA PRO A 263 -10.68 17.53 -4.76
C PRO A 263 -10.08 18.41 -3.65
N GLY A 264 -10.04 17.88 -2.43
CA GLY A 264 -9.59 18.63 -1.25
C GLY A 264 -10.73 19.22 -0.42
N THR A 265 -11.99 19.06 -0.83
CA THR A 265 -13.13 19.44 0.00
C THR A 265 -13.13 18.64 1.30
N ILE A 266 -13.03 19.35 2.42
CA ILE A 266 -13.07 18.81 3.78
C ILE A 266 -14.38 19.25 4.45
N VAL A 267 -14.94 18.35 5.25
CA VAL A 267 -16.06 18.67 6.16
C VAL A 267 -15.74 18.06 7.51
N ASP A 268 -15.52 18.93 8.50
CA ASP A 268 -15.24 18.60 9.89
C ASP A 268 -16.28 19.19 10.87
N THR A 269 -17.31 19.86 10.37
CA THR A 269 -18.44 20.41 11.14
C THR A 269 -19.77 19.76 10.79
N ASP A 270 -20.77 19.96 11.66
CA ASP A 270 -22.21 19.67 11.52
C ASP A 270 -22.61 18.18 11.38
N ILE A 271 -21.97 17.46 10.47
CA ILE A 271 -22.25 16.06 10.12
C ILE A 271 -21.22 15.07 10.69
N THR A 272 -20.21 15.60 11.39
CA THR A 272 -19.16 14.86 12.11
C THR A 272 -19.58 14.51 13.53
N HIS A 273 -18.76 13.72 14.21
CA HIS A 273 -18.97 13.34 15.59
C HIS A 273 -18.97 14.56 16.52
N ARG A 274 -19.89 14.59 17.49
CA ARG A 274 -20.10 15.78 18.34
C ARG A 274 -18.96 16.06 19.33
N ARG A 275 -18.09 15.08 19.57
CA ARG A 275 -17.10 15.10 20.68
C ARG A 275 -15.74 14.52 20.32
N GLU A 276 -15.67 13.75 19.24
CA GLU A 276 -14.45 13.06 18.85
C GLU A 276 -13.90 13.80 17.63
N PHE A 277 -12.61 13.60 17.34
CA PHE A 277 -12.00 14.26 16.21
C PHE A 277 -12.16 13.37 14.97
N ASP A 278 -13.15 13.69 14.15
CA ASP A 278 -13.37 13.11 12.84
C ASP A 278 -13.57 14.18 11.77
N PHE A 279 -13.29 13.80 10.52
CA PHE A 279 -13.52 14.64 9.37
C PHE A 279 -13.71 13.79 8.12
N TYR A 280 -14.36 14.38 7.14
CA TYR A 280 -14.49 13.81 5.81
C TYR A 280 -13.59 14.58 4.85
N LEU A 281 -12.92 13.87 3.95
CA LEU A 281 -12.11 14.47 2.89
C LEU A 281 -12.44 13.81 1.55
N CYS A 282 -12.90 14.61 0.58
CA CYS A 282 -13.03 14.22 -0.82
C CYS A 282 -11.74 14.54 -1.57
N SER A 283 -10.73 13.69 -1.48
CA SER A 283 -9.40 13.99 -2.00
C SER A 283 -9.25 13.77 -3.51
N GLN A 284 -10.12 12.98 -4.14
CA GLN A 284 -10.04 12.62 -5.55
C GLN A 284 -10.99 13.43 -6.42
N GLN A 285 -10.63 13.58 -7.70
CA GLN A 285 -11.55 14.06 -8.72
C GLN A 285 -12.55 12.96 -9.12
N GLY A 286 -13.85 13.27 -9.06
CA GLY A 286 -14.92 12.39 -9.52
C GLY A 286 -14.94 12.22 -11.03
N ILE A 287 -14.59 11.03 -11.52
CA ILE A 287 -14.61 10.72 -12.96
C ILE A 287 -16.02 10.34 -13.44
N GLN A 288 -16.75 9.58 -12.62
CA GLN A 288 -18.08 9.09 -12.95
C GLN A 288 -18.92 8.95 -11.68
N GLY A 289 -20.19 9.36 -11.77
CA GLY A 289 -21.12 9.34 -10.64
C GLY A 289 -20.73 10.33 -9.53
N THR A 290 -21.33 10.14 -8.36
CA THR A 290 -21.05 10.95 -7.17
C THR A 290 -19.86 10.39 -6.39
N SER A 291 -18.90 11.26 -6.13
CA SER A 291 -17.70 10.98 -5.38
C SER A 291 -18.06 10.65 -3.95
N LYS A 292 -17.27 9.74 -3.40
CA LYS A 292 -17.41 9.34 -2.03
C LYS A 292 -16.24 9.94 -1.24
N PRO A 293 -16.49 10.92 -0.36
CA PRO A 293 -15.46 11.39 0.55
C PRO A 293 -15.05 10.24 1.44
N ALA A 294 -13.77 10.13 1.78
CA ALA A 294 -13.34 9.20 2.83
C ALA A 294 -13.58 9.85 4.19
N HIS A 295 -13.99 9.04 5.16
CA HIS A 295 -14.17 9.45 6.55
C HIS A 295 -12.92 9.06 7.35
N TYR A 296 -12.39 9.99 8.14
CA TYR A 296 -11.20 9.85 8.96
C TYR A 296 -11.61 10.10 10.40
N HIS A 297 -11.30 9.16 11.27
CA HIS A 297 -11.62 9.25 12.69
C HIS A 297 -10.35 9.06 13.50
N VAL A 298 -9.93 10.09 14.22
CA VAL A 298 -8.77 10.08 15.11
C VAL A 298 -9.19 9.46 16.42
N ILE A 299 -8.75 8.23 16.66
CA ILE A 299 -9.18 7.44 17.83
C ILE A 299 -8.11 7.40 18.93
N TYR A 300 -6.93 7.96 18.66
CA TYR A 300 -5.85 8.16 19.62
C TYR A 300 -4.86 9.18 19.05
N ASP A 301 -4.35 10.11 19.86
CA ASP A 301 -3.36 11.09 19.42
C ASP A 301 -2.45 11.58 20.55
N ASP A 302 -1.22 11.05 20.62
CA ASP A 302 -0.17 11.58 21.50
C ASP A 302 0.52 12.82 20.91
N ASN A 303 0.38 13.05 19.60
CA ASN A 303 1.08 14.14 18.91
C ASN A 303 0.35 15.48 19.02
N ASP A 304 -0.88 15.47 19.55
CA ASP A 304 -1.75 16.64 19.71
C ASP A 304 -1.86 17.46 18.42
N LEU A 305 -2.17 16.78 17.31
CA LEU A 305 -2.21 17.39 15.99
C LEU A 305 -3.42 18.30 15.85
N GLY A 306 -3.19 19.51 15.36
CA GLY A 306 -4.26 20.43 15.00
C GLY A 306 -5.12 19.90 13.85
N ALA A 307 -6.38 20.33 13.79
CA ALA A 307 -7.31 19.92 12.73
C ALA A 307 -6.75 20.21 11.33
N ASP A 308 -6.38 21.47 11.06
CA ASP A 308 -5.82 21.90 9.78
C ASP A 308 -4.53 21.15 9.43
N GLU A 309 -3.64 20.95 10.41
CA GLU A 309 -2.37 20.23 10.24
C GLU A 309 -2.61 18.78 9.82
N LEU A 310 -3.51 18.07 10.50
CA LEU A 310 -3.77 16.67 10.16
C LEU A 310 -4.53 16.54 8.84
N GLN A 311 -5.53 17.39 8.60
CA GLN A 311 -6.36 17.35 7.39
C GLN A 311 -5.53 17.66 6.14
N MET A 312 -4.69 18.71 6.20
CA MET A 312 -3.79 19.08 5.10
C MET A 312 -2.76 17.98 4.83
N PHE A 313 -2.13 17.43 5.88
CA PHE A 313 -1.19 16.33 5.71
C PHE A 313 -1.85 15.08 5.12
N THR A 314 -3.05 14.75 5.57
CA THR A 314 -3.86 13.64 5.02
C THR A 314 -4.12 13.85 3.53
N PHE A 315 -4.41 15.08 3.11
CA PHE A 315 -4.60 15.41 1.71
C PHE A 315 -3.29 15.34 0.90
N TYR A 316 -2.16 15.76 1.45
CA TYR A 316 -0.85 15.59 0.83
C TYR A 316 -0.51 14.11 0.59
N LEU A 317 -0.81 13.25 1.56
CA LEU A 317 -0.61 11.81 1.39
C LEU A 317 -1.49 11.19 0.29
N CYS A 318 -2.57 11.85 -0.14
CA CYS A 318 -3.35 11.43 -1.31
C CYS A 318 -2.65 11.72 -2.64
N HIS A 319 -1.61 12.56 -2.64
CA HIS A 319 -0.84 12.93 -3.85
C HIS A 319 0.47 12.17 -4.00
N VAL A 320 0.95 11.45 -2.97
CA VAL A 320 2.21 10.67 -3.03
C VAL A 320 2.01 9.23 -3.53
N TYR A 321 0.87 8.93 -4.15
CA TYR A 321 0.58 7.60 -4.69
C TYR A 321 1.24 7.36 -6.06
N MET A 322 2.39 6.70 -6.05
CA MET A 322 3.26 6.44 -7.20
C MET A 322 2.64 5.80 -8.45
N ARG A 323 1.40 5.28 -8.42
CA ARG A 323 0.84 4.52 -9.56
C ARG A 323 0.09 5.39 -10.58
N CYS A 324 -0.13 6.67 -10.28
CA CYS A 324 -0.77 7.64 -11.17
C CYS A 324 -0.46 9.08 -10.77
N THR A 325 -0.45 10.00 -11.74
CA THR A 325 -0.29 11.45 -11.52
C THR A 325 -1.63 12.12 -11.18
N ARG A 326 -2.35 11.58 -10.20
CA ARG A 326 -3.65 12.09 -9.74
C ARG A 326 -3.73 11.92 -8.22
N SER A 327 -4.40 12.85 -7.55
CA SER A 327 -4.83 12.63 -6.17
C SER A 327 -5.79 11.44 -6.11
N VAL A 328 -5.52 10.52 -5.19
CA VAL A 328 -6.34 9.33 -4.95
C VAL A 328 -7.33 9.55 -3.81
N SER A 329 -8.28 8.65 -3.65
CA SER A 329 -9.43 8.87 -2.76
C SER A 329 -9.18 8.73 -1.26
N TYR A 330 -7.94 8.46 -0.88
CA TYR A 330 -7.46 8.33 0.50
C TYR A 330 -5.93 8.15 0.49
N PRO A 331 -5.24 8.31 1.63
CA PRO A 331 -3.78 8.29 1.69
C PRO A 331 -3.11 7.12 0.97
N ALA A 332 -2.02 7.41 0.25
CA ALA A 332 -1.12 6.44 -0.35
C ALA A 332 -0.69 5.28 0.58
N PRO A 333 -0.28 5.49 1.85
CA PRO A 333 0.08 4.39 2.76
C PRO A 333 -1.04 3.34 2.89
N THR A 334 -2.29 3.79 3.02
CA THR A 334 -3.44 2.91 3.12
C THR A 334 -3.71 2.18 1.81
N TYR A 335 -3.50 2.82 0.65
CA TYR A 335 -3.58 2.17 -0.65
C TYR A 335 -2.51 1.08 -0.79
N TYR A 336 -1.29 1.36 -0.33
CA TYR A 336 -0.17 0.43 -0.38
C TYR A 336 -0.40 -0.78 0.53
N ALA A 337 -0.94 -0.59 1.73
CA ALA A 337 -1.37 -1.68 2.59
C ALA A 337 -2.38 -2.59 1.89
N HIS A 338 -3.39 -2.01 1.23
CA HIS A 338 -4.35 -2.79 0.45
C HIS A 338 -3.70 -3.58 -0.69
N LEU A 339 -2.77 -2.97 -1.44
CA LEU A 339 -2.04 -3.65 -2.51
C LEU A 339 -1.15 -4.78 -2.00
N ALA A 340 -0.49 -4.57 -0.86
CA ALA A 340 0.35 -5.58 -0.22
C ALA A 340 -0.48 -6.76 0.32
N ALA A 341 -1.64 -6.49 0.95
CA ALA A 341 -2.57 -7.54 1.39
C ALA A 341 -3.13 -8.33 0.19
N PHE A 342 -3.49 -7.65 -0.89
CA PHE A 342 -3.96 -8.31 -2.12
C PHE A 342 -2.86 -9.17 -2.76
N ARG A 343 -1.60 -8.68 -2.75
CA ARG A 343 -0.45 -9.48 -3.19
C ARG A 343 -0.29 -10.74 -2.35
N GLY A 344 -0.40 -10.62 -1.02
CA GLY A 344 -0.39 -11.76 -0.10
C GLY A 344 -1.43 -12.83 -0.44
N ARG A 345 -2.64 -12.40 -0.81
CA ARG A 345 -3.68 -13.32 -1.30
C ARG A 345 -3.35 -13.95 -2.65
N ASP A 346 -2.76 -13.18 -3.56
CA ASP A 346 -2.36 -13.67 -4.89
C ASP A 346 -1.29 -14.76 -4.81
N TRP A 347 -0.34 -14.65 -3.87
CA TRP A 347 0.69 -15.67 -3.63
C TRP A 347 0.11 -17.04 -3.28
N MET A 348 -1.05 -17.04 -2.63
CA MET A 348 -1.71 -18.26 -2.15
C MET A 348 -2.64 -18.91 -3.17
N LYS A 349 -2.85 -18.29 -4.34
CA LYS A 349 -3.72 -18.87 -5.38
C LYS A 349 -3.06 -20.07 -6.04
N GLY A 350 -3.76 -21.20 -6.05
CA GLY A 350 -3.31 -22.41 -6.77
C GLY A 350 -2.15 -23.14 -6.11
N ILE A 351 -1.87 -22.88 -4.82
CA ILE A 351 -0.87 -23.62 -4.05
C ILE A 351 -1.53 -24.72 -3.22
N ASN A 352 -0.96 -25.92 -3.23
CA ASN A 352 -1.46 -27.05 -2.45
C ASN A 352 -1.00 -26.97 -0.99
N ASN A 353 0.26 -26.57 -0.76
CA ASN A 353 0.83 -26.41 0.58
C ASN A 353 1.25 -24.95 0.80
N PRO A 354 0.37 -24.09 1.35
CA PRO A 354 0.68 -22.67 1.56
C PRO A 354 1.78 -22.41 2.60
N GLU A 355 2.00 -23.33 3.54
CA GLU A 355 2.98 -23.18 4.61
C GLU A 355 4.42 -23.05 4.07
N ILE A 356 4.68 -23.50 2.83
CA ILE A 356 5.99 -23.32 2.20
C ILE A 356 6.33 -21.85 1.94
N LEU A 357 5.35 -20.94 1.91
CA LEU A 357 5.54 -19.50 1.69
C LEU A 357 5.56 -18.72 3.00
N LEU A 358 5.37 -19.40 4.14
CA LEU A 358 5.17 -18.78 5.44
C LEU A 358 6.29 -19.16 6.41
N GLU A 359 6.51 -18.28 7.37
CA GLU A 359 7.30 -18.50 8.58
C GLU A 359 6.63 -17.70 9.70
N ASN A 360 6.15 -18.37 10.75
CA ASN A 360 5.37 -17.72 11.83
C ASN A 360 4.20 -16.85 11.31
N ASN A 361 3.44 -17.41 10.36
CA ASN A 361 2.37 -16.73 9.60
C ASN A 361 2.79 -15.50 8.78
N GLN A 362 4.07 -15.12 8.73
CA GLN A 362 4.58 -14.07 7.88
C GLN A 362 5.00 -14.64 6.52
N PHE A 363 4.69 -13.93 5.43
CA PHE A 363 5.17 -14.32 4.11
C PHE A 363 6.69 -14.08 4.00
N LYS A 364 7.44 -15.16 3.80
CA LYS A 364 8.91 -15.12 3.71
C LYS A 364 9.40 -14.74 2.31
N ILE A 365 9.09 -13.51 1.90
CA ILE A 365 9.65 -12.93 0.67
C ILE A 365 11.18 -12.84 0.75
N LEU A 366 11.81 -12.92 -0.41
CA LEU A 366 13.26 -12.81 -0.55
C LEU A 366 13.78 -11.50 0.07
N PRO A 367 14.92 -11.50 0.78
CA PRO A 367 15.47 -10.32 1.45
C PRO A 367 15.61 -9.09 0.55
N GLU A 368 15.99 -9.29 -0.71
CA GLU A 368 16.17 -8.24 -1.72
C GLU A 368 14.88 -7.48 -2.04
N GLN A 369 13.71 -8.06 -1.72
CA GLN A 369 12.41 -7.41 -1.92
C GLN A 369 11.95 -6.58 -0.73
N ARG A 370 12.49 -6.83 0.47
CA ARG A 370 11.97 -6.26 1.72
C ARG A 370 12.09 -4.74 1.75
N ASP A 371 13.12 -4.21 1.08
CA ASP A 371 13.39 -2.78 0.97
C ASP A 371 12.78 -2.16 -0.32
N LEU A 372 12.01 -2.94 -1.10
CA LEU A 372 11.40 -2.51 -2.37
C LEU A 372 9.87 -2.50 -2.29
N MET A 373 9.26 -1.67 -3.13
CA MET A 373 7.79 -1.59 -3.26
C MET A 373 7.25 -2.67 -4.21
N PHE A 374 7.50 -3.95 -3.90
CA PHE A 374 7.11 -5.10 -4.73
C PHE A 374 5.60 -5.13 -5.05
N PHE A 375 4.78 -4.55 -4.19
CA PHE A 375 3.32 -4.52 -4.25
C PHE A 375 2.73 -3.56 -5.30
N LEU A 376 3.52 -2.71 -5.96
CA LEU A 376 3.04 -1.75 -6.98
C LEU A 376 2.44 -2.37 -8.26
#